data_AF-A0A1E7GYQ3-F1
#
_entry.id   AF-A0A1E7GYQ3-F1
#
_cell.length_a   1.000
_cell.length_b   1.000
_cell.length_c   1.000
_cell.angle_alpha   90.00
_cell.angle_beta   90.00
_cell.angle_gamma   90.00
#
_symmetry.space_group_name_H-M   'P 1'
#
loop_
_entity.id
_entity.type
_entity.pdbx_description
1 polymer ?
#
loop_
_entity_poly.entity_id
_entity_poly.type
_entity_poly.pdbx_seq_one_letter_code
_entity_poly.pdbx_strand_id
1 'polypeptide(L)' 'MLQGKKVIVFGERDDISGNIVSNCLKGAGAEVIYENTACFV' A
#
# COMPACT_ATOMS: atom_id res chain seq x y z
N MET A 1 -3.33 7.55 -13.26
CA MET A 1 -1.85 7.58 -13.13
C MET A 1 -1.26 6.28 -12.57
N LEU A 2 -1.97 5.51 -11.72
CA LEU A 2 -1.43 4.30 -11.07
C LEU A 2 -1.80 2.98 -11.77
N GLN A 3 -2.68 3.03 -12.77
CA GLN A 3 -3.12 1.86 -13.54
C GLN A 3 -1.93 1.07 -14.11
N GLY A 4 -1.87 -0.23 -13.80
CA GLY A 4 -0.85 -1.16 -14.29
C GLY A 4 0.54 -0.96 -13.69
N LYS A 5 0.73 -0.04 -12.75
CA LYS A 5 2.00 0.13 -12.04
C LYS A 5 2.09 -0.87 -10.90
N LYS A 6 3.26 -1.50 -10.77
CA LYS A 6 3.61 -2.33 -9.63
C LYS A 6 4.03 -1.47 -8.46
N VAL A 7 3.50 -1.76 -7.27
CA VAL A 7 3.73 -0.98 -6.06
C VAL A 7 4.04 -1.89 -4.88
N ILE A 8 4.96 -1.41 -4.04
CA ILE A 8 5.31 -2.01 -2.75
C ILE A 8 4.71 -1.12 -1.68
N VAL A 9 4.01 -1.72 -0.72
CA VAL A 9 3.29 -1.00 0.32
C VAL A 9 3.90 -1.30 1.68
N PHE A 10 4.33 -0.25 2.35
CA PHE A 10 4.71 -0.26 3.76
C PHE A 10 3.73 0.60 4.53
N GLY A 11 3.14 0.05 5.58
CA GLY A 11 2.28 0.78 6.50
C GLY A 11 2.86 0.90 7.90
N GLU A 12 2.16 1.72 8.68
CA GLU A 12 2.37 2.12 10.07
C GLU A 12 3.36 3.27 10.30
N ARG A 13 2.86 4.44 9.87
CA ARG A 13 2.96 5.75 10.52
C ARG A 13 1.50 6.25 10.66
N ASP A 14 1.14 6.86 11.79
CA ASP A 14 -0.21 7.38 12.07
C ASP A 14 -1.36 6.31 12.08
N ASP A 15 -1.09 5.10 12.59
CA ASP A 15 -2.06 3.98 12.65
C ASP A 15 -2.63 3.52 11.28
N ILE A 16 -2.04 3.97 10.17
CA ILE A 16 -2.44 3.54 8.83
C ILE A 16 -1.72 2.24 8.49
N SER A 17 -2.44 1.14 8.56
CA SER A 17 -1.92 -0.17 8.16
C SER A 17 -1.65 -0.24 6.65
N GLY A 18 -0.69 -1.09 6.25
CA GLY A 18 -0.37 -1.32 4.85
C GLY A 18 -1.57 -1.85 4.05
N ASN A 19 -2.49 -2.54 4.72
CA ASN A 19 -3.69 -3.07 4.12
C ASN A 19 -4.64 -1.97 3.61
N ILE A 20 -4.81 -0.90 4.40
CA ILE A 20 -5.66 0.24 4.02
C ILE A 20 -5.09 0.88 2.76
N VAL A 21 -3.79 1.13 2.73
CA VAL A 21 -3.09 1.74 1.58
C VAL A 21 -3.18 0.82 0.34
N SER A 22 -2.96 -0.48 0.52
CA SER A 22 -3.06 -1.50 -0.53
C SER A 22 -4.43 -1.52 -1.19
N ASN A 23 -5.51 -1.44 -0.42
CA ASN A 23 -6.87 -1.41 -0.95
C ASN A 23 -7.16 -0.15 -1.78
N CYS A 24 -6.71 1.02 -1.32
CA CYS A 24 -6.81 2.26 -2.09
C CYS A 24 -6.04 2.18 -3.42
N LEU A 25 -4.81 1.64 -3.40
CA LEU A 25 -3.96 1.50 -4.58
C LEU A 25 -4.54 0.52 -5.60
N LYS A 26 -5.11 -0.60 -5.16
CA LYS A 26 -5.85 -1.53 -6.03
C LYS A 26 -7.05 -0.85 -6.68
N GLY A 27 -7.82 -0.06 -5.91
CA GLY A 27 -8.94 0.74 -6.44
C GLY A 27 -8.49 1.77 -7.49
N ALA A 28 -7.27 2.30 -7.36
CA ALA A 28 -6.64 3.18 -8.34
C ALA A 28 -6.00 2.45 -9.55
N GLY A 29 -6.12 1.12 -9.63
CA GLY A 29 -5.63 0.28 -10.72
C GLY A 29 -4.17 -0.17 -10.59
N ALA A 30 -3.53 0.02 -9.43
CA ALA A 30 -2.17 -0.44 -9.18
C ALA A 30 -2.12 -1.94 -8.85
N GLU A 31 -1.00 -2.58 -9.13
CA GLU A 31 -0.70 -3.97 -8.80
C GLU A 31 0.19 -3.99 -7.54
N VAL A 32 -0.40 -4.31 -6.38
CA VAL A 32 0.34 -4.43 -5.13
C VAL A 32 1.08 -5.76 -5.13
N ILE A 33 2.41 -5.72 -5.23
CA ILE A 33 3.28 -6.91 -5.33
C ILE A 33 3.91 -7.31 -4.00
N TYR A 34 3.88 -6.42 -3.00
CA TYR A 34 4.31 -6.68 -1.64
C TYR A 34 3.61 -5.71 -0.68
N GLU A 35 3.19 -6.21 0.47
CA GLU A 35 2.52 -5.46 1.52
C GLU A 35 3.13 -5.86 2.87
N ASN A 36 3.53 -4.86 3.66
CA ASN A 36 3.99 -5.05 5.03
C ASN A 36 3.46 -3.91 5.92
N THR A 37 3.14 -4.22 7.17
CA THR A 37 2.82 -3.23 8.19
C THR A 37 3.87 -3.37 9.28
N ALA A 38 4.61 -2.30 9.54
CA ALA A 38 5.68 -2.29 10.51
C ALA A 38 5.79 -0.91 11.16
N CYS A 39 5.96 -0.88 12.49
CA CYS A 39 6.15 0.35 13.24
C CYS A 39 7.51 0.98 12.87
N PHE A 40 7.51 1.93 11.93
CA PHE A 40 8.67 2.73 11.55
C PHE A 40 8.74 3.95 12.47
N VAL A 41 9.02 3.71 13.77
CA VAL A 41 9.28 4.76 14.77
C VAL A 41 10.42 5.68 14.37
#